data_AF-A0A7C6G4P9-F1
#
_entry.id   AF-A0A7C6G4P9-F1
#
_cell.length_a   1.000
_cell.length_b   1.000
_cell.length_c   1.000
_cell.angle_alpha   90.00
_cell.angle_beta   90.00
_cell.angle_gamma   90.00
#
_symmetry.space_group_name_H-M   'P 1'
#
loop_
_entity.id
_entity.type
_entity.pdbx_description
1 polymer ?
#
loop_
_entity_poly.entity_id
_entity_poly.type
_entity_poly.pdbx_seq_one_letter_code
_entity_poly.pdbx_strand_id
1 'polypeptide(L)'
;MNPFLTSKVKERSGGRIVYLGFCAFMELIIIMAIINLLIDENWGAALLALLFVLGFARPIVREIIKEKDFKNAKAIASYLNGIPSESIKMAQINQKIPINDPVKQIDRLLKKEYLMNIHLDWEKDLVVLLALGSSNRYVEISCPNCGAKTVILQGRVKNCEYCGGTLLGKKSE
;
A
#
# COMPACT_ATOMS: atom_id res chain seq x y z
N MET A 1 14.27 0.42 -10.66
CA MET A 1 13.06 0.77 -9.87
C MET A 1 12.48 -0.53 -9.34
N ASN A 2 12.12 -0.61 -8.06
CA ASN A 2 11.60 -1.87 -7.49
C ASN A 2 10.23 -2.18 -8.15
N PRO A 3 10.06 -3.36 -8.78
CA PRO A 3 8.87 -3.66 -9.59
C PRO A 3 7.59 -3.87 -8.74
N PHE A 4 7.71 -3.89 -7.42
CA PHE A 4 6.59 -4.02 -6.48
C PHE A 4 6.15 -2.68 -5.87
N LEU A 5 6.87 -1.57 -6.14
CA LEU A 5 6.53 -0.23 -5.65
C LEU A 5 5.84 0.59 -6.73
N THR A 6 4.82 1.36 -6.33
CA THR A 6 4.16 2.31 -7.23
C THR A 6 4.83 3.68 -7.24
N SER A 7 4.54 4.46 -8.28
CA SER A 7 4.96 5.88 -8.38
C SER A 7 4.32 6.78 -7.32
N LYS A 8 3.28 6.32 -6.58
CA LYS A 8 2.74 7.04 -5.42
C LYS A 8 3.72 7.09 -4.25
N VAL A 9 4.60 6.09 -4.15
CA VAL A 9 5.71 6.06 -3.18
C VAL A 9 6.89 6.88 -3.74
N LYS A 10 6.62 8.13 -4.13
CA LYS A 10 7.64 9.08 -4.60
C LYS A 10 8.11 9.97 -3.45
N GLU A 11 9.30 10.54 -3.62
CA GLU A 11 9.87 11.53 -2.72
C GLU A 11 8.92 12.70 -2.42
N ARG A 12 9.05 13.17 -1.18
CA ARG A 12 8.17 14.15 -0.56
C ARG A 12 8.28 15.49 -1.29
N SER A 13 7.14 16.11 -1.62
CA SER A 13 7.14 17.46 -2.18
C SER A 13 7.65 18.48 -1.15
N GLY A 14 8.63 19.30 -1.48
CA GLY A 14 9.24 20.28 -0.57
C GLY A 14 8.22 21.19 0.14
N GLY A 15 7.18 21.65 -0.55
CA GLY A 15 6.12 22.48 0.05
C GLY A 15 5.35 21.81 1.19
N ARG A 16 5.22 20.48 1.18
CA ARG A 16 4.58 19.74 2.30
C ARG A 16 5.47 19.68 3.54
N ILE A 17 6.78 19.65 3.38
CA ILE A 17 7.72 19.69 4.52
C ILE A 17 7.61 21.03 5.23
N VAL A 18 7.58 22.12 4.44
CA VAL A 18 7.43 23.48 4.96
C VAL A 18 6.10 23.63 5.71
N TYR A 19 4.99 23.16 5.13
CA TYR A 19 3.68 23.18 5.79
C TYR A 19 3.65 22.40 7.12
N LEU A 20 4.25 21.20 7.16
CA LEU A 20 4.33 20.41 8.40
C LEU A 20 5.20 21.08 9.46
N GLY A 21 6.31 21.70 9.04
CA GLY A 21 7.15 22.50 9.93
C GLY A 21 6.38 23.67 10.54
N PHE A 22 5.56 24.35 9.73
CA PHE A 22 4.67 25.40 10.22
C PHE A 22 3.63 24.88 11.22
N CYS A 23 2.95 23.77 10.92
CA CYS A 23 1.98 23.17 11.87
C CYS A 23 2.63 22.81 13.20
N ALA A 24 3.82 22.18 13.19
CA ALA A 24 4.55 21.83 14.41
C ALA A 24 4.98 23.08 15.20
N PHE A 25 5.40 24.14 14.52
CA PHE A 25 5.75 25.41 15.16
C PHE A 25 4.53 26.06 15.83
N MET A 26 3.37 26.07 15.16
CA MET A 26 2.13 26.59 15.73
C MET A 26 1.68 25.81 16.97
N GLU A 27 1.84 24.48 16.98
CA GLU A 27 1.56 23.68 18.18
C GLU A 27 2.40 24.11 19.38
N LEU A 28 3.70 24.38 19.19
CA LEU A 28 4.56 24.84 20.29
C LEU A 28 4.09 26.18 20.88
N ILE A 29 3.68 27.13 20.03
CA ILE A 29 3.14 28.42 20.49
C ILE A 29 1.85 28.21 21.29
N ILE A 30 0.95 27.37 20.78
CA ILE A 30 -0.34 27.11 21.44
C ILE A 30 -0.13 26.40 22.77
N ILE A 31 0.80 25.44 22.86
CA ILE A 31 1.12 24.75 24.12
C ILE A 31 1.65 25.76 25.16
N MET A 32 2.54 26.66 24.77
CA MET A 32 3.03 27.71 25.68
C MET A 32 1.91 28.66 26.12
N ALA A 33 1.00 29.02 25.22
CA ALA A 33 -0.18 29.81 25.56
C ALA A 33 -1.11 29.08 26.54
N ILE A 34 -1.31 27.76 26.37
CA ILE A 34 -2.10 26.94 27.30
C ILE A 34 -1.49 26.99 28.71
N ILE A 35 -0.16 26.86 28.84
CA ILE A 35 0.52 26.90 30.15
C ILE A 35 0.24 28.24 30.84
N ASN A 36 0.37 29.37 30.13
CA ASN A 36 0.09 30.69 30.68
C ASN A 36 -1.39 30.84 31.07
N LEU A 37 -2.31 30.38 30.22
CA LEU A 37 -3.76 30.44 30.49
C LEU A 37 -4.20 29.58 31.67
N LEU A 38 -3.50 28.47 31.93
CA LEU A 38 -3.72 27.64 33.11
C LEU A 38 -3.24 28.33 34.39
N ILE A 39 -2.12 29.06 34.33
CA ILE A 39 -1.62 29.87 35.45
C ILE A 39 -2.60 31.01 35.78
N ASP A 40 -3.17 31.65 34.75
CA ASP A 40 -4.15 32.72 34.89
C ASP A 40 -5.58 32.23 35.26
N GLU A 41 -5.74 30.93 35.54
CA GLU A 41 -7.02 30.25 35.86
C GLU A 41 -8.14 30.45 34.81
N ASN A 42 -7.78 30.80 33.57
CA ASN A 42 -8.74 31.04 32.48
C ASN A 42 -9.02 29.75 31.69
N TRP A 43 -9.84 28.89 32.29
CA TRP A 43 -10.22 27.59 31.72
C TRP A 43 -10.94 27.69 30.37
N GLY A 44 -11.69 28.77 30.12
CA GLY A 44 -12.42 28.96 28.87
C GLY A 44 -11.49 29.14 27.66
N ALA A 45 -10.49 30.02 27.81
CA ALA A 45 -9.47 30.22 26.80
C ALA A 45 -8.54 28.99 26.67
N ALA A 46 -8.22 28.32 27.77
CA ALA A 46 -7.43 27.09 27.75
C ALA A 46 -8.10 25.95 26.97
N LEU A 47 -9.43 25.80 27.11
CA LEU A 47 -10.20 24.78 26.37
C LEU A 47 -10.24 25.08 24.86
N LEU A 48 -10.39 26.35 24.48
CA LEU A 48 -10.32 26.77 23.07
C LEU A 48 -8.92 26.47 22.48
N ALA A 49 -7.86 26.78 23.23
CA ALA A 49 -6.49 26.51 22.82
C ALA A 49 -6.23 25.00 22.63
N LEU A 50 -6.79 24.14 23.48
CA LEU A 50 -6.73 22.68 23.33
C LEU A 50 -7.38 22.20 22.01
N LEU A 51 -8.50 22.80 21.60
CA LEU A 51 -9.14 22.46 20.33
C LEU A 51 -8.25 22.80 19.13
N PHE A 52 -7.51 23.91 19.20
CA PHE A 52 -6.54 24.26 18.16
C PHE A 52 -5.40 23.24 18.08
N VAL A 53 -4.88 22.75 19.21
CA VAL A 53 -3.88 21.66 19.22
C VAL A 53 -4.41 20.43 18.50
N LEU A 54 -5.64 19.99 18.78
CA LEU A 54 -6.24 18.84 18.08
C LEU A 54 -6.39 19.07 16.56
N GLY A 55 -6.66 20.31 16.15
CA GLY A 55 -6.72 20.72 14.75
C GLY A 55 -5.39 20.57 14.03
N PHE A 56 -4.30 21.05 14.63
CA PHE A 56 -2.94 20.98 14.06
C PHE A 56 -2.28 19.61 14.22
N ALA A 57 -2.71 18.79 15.18
CA ALA A 57 -2.16 17.45 15.38
C ALA A 57 -2.55 16.50 14.25
N ARG A 58 -3.77 16.64 13.71
CA ARG A 58 -4.29 15.77 12.65
C ARG A 58 -3.42 15.70 11.39
N PRO A 59 -2.98 16.82 10.77
CA PRO A 59 -2.09 16.76 9.60
C PRO A 59 -0.73 16.13 9.92
N ILE A 60 -0.18 16.38 11.12
CA ILE A 60 1.09 15.79 11.56
C ILE A 60 0.96 14.27 11.69
N VAL A 61 -0.05 13.80 12.43
CA VAL A 61 -0.32 12.36 12.63
C VAL A 61 -0.55 11.66 11.29
N ARG A 62 -1.34 12.27 10.40
CA ARG A 62 -1.60 11.72 9.05
C ARG A 62 -0.32 11.50 8.27
N GLU A 63 0.64 12.40 8.38
CA GLU A 63 1.91 12.33 7.68
C GLU A 63 2.87 11.32 8.30
N ILE A 64 2.88 11.18 9.63
CA ILE A 64 3.62 10.11 10.32
C ILE A 64 3.10 8.73 9.88
N ILE A 65 1.78 8.55 9.79
CA ILE A 65 1.18 7.28 9.34
C ILE A 65 1.59 6.98 7.89
N LYS A 66 1.54 7.97 6.99
CA LYS A 66 1.98 7.78 5.60
C LYS A 66 3.46 7.43 5.49
N GLU A 67 4.31 8.12 6.25
CA GLU A 67 5.75 7.84 6.27
C GLU A 67 6.02 6.41 6.73
N LYS A 68 5.31 5.97 7.77
CA LYS A 68 5.37 4.59 8.23
C LYS A 68 4.90 3.60 7.16
N ASP A 69 3.77 3.86 6.51
CA ASP A 69 3.25 3.04 5.42
C ASP A 69 4.25 2.95 4.25
N PHE A 70 4.92 4.05 3.90
CA PHE A 70 5.95 4.07 2.86
C PHE A 70 7.20 3.29 3.24
N LYS A 71 7.68 3.42 4.49
CA LYS A 71 8.80 2.62 4.99
C LYS A 71 8.45 1.12 4.97
N ASN A 72 7.25 0.77 5.42
CA ASN A 72 6.77 -0.61 5.40
C ASN A 72 6.64 -1.14 3.96
N ALA A 73 6.08 -0.35 3.04
CA ALA A 73 6.01 -0.71 1.62
C ALA A 73 7.41 -0.94 1.02
N LYS A 74 8.38 -0.06 1.30
CA LYS A 74 9.77 -0.23 0.85
C LYS A 74 10.43 -1.48 1.44
N ALA A 75 10.24 -1.75 2.73
CA ALA A 75 10.79 -2.93 3.39
C ALA A 75 10.22 -4.23 2.80
N ILE A 76 8.89 -4.30 2.65
CA ILE A 76 8.20 -5.44 2.04
C ILE A 76 8.65 -5.61 0.59
N ALA A 77 8.62 -4.55 -0.21
CA ALA A 77 9.02 -4.62 -1.61
C ALA A 77 10.49 -5.03 -1.78
N SER A 78 11.40 -4.57 -0.91
CA SER A 78 12.80 -4.98 -0.92
C SER A 78 12.95 -6.47 -0.60
N TYR A 79 12.19 -6.97 0.38
CA TYR A 79 12.18 -8.38 0.73
C TYR A 79 11.66 -9.25 -0.43
N LEU A 80 10.53 -8.86 -1.03
CA LEU A 80 9.92 -9.60 -2.15
C LEU A 80 10.80 -9.59 -3.41
N ASN A 81 11.53 -8.50 -3.67
CA ASN A 81 12.45 -8.42 -4.80
C ASN A 81 13.68 -9.33 -4.66
N GLY A 82 14.05 -9.71 -3.43
CA GLY A 82 15.15 -10.63 -3.16
C GLY A 82 14.78 -12.12 -3.31
N ILE A 83 13.51 -12.43 -3.62
CA ILE A 83 13.04 -13.81 -3.65
C ILE A 83 12.97 -14.30 -5.11
N PRO A 84 13.65 -15.42 -5.45
CA PRO A 84 13.64 -15.96 -6.81
C PRO A 84 12.35 -16.72 -7.15
N SER A 85 11.47 -16.93 -6.17
CA SER A 85 10.26 -17.74 -6.29
C SER A 85 9.03 -16.91 -6.72
N GLU A 86 8.20 -17.49 -7.58
CA GLU A 86 6.97 -16.86 -8.08
C GLU A 86 5.84 -16.76 -7.03
N SER A 87 5.94 -17.56 -5.96
CA SER A 87 5.01 -17.53 -4.82
C SER A 87 5.72 -17.88 -3.52
N ILE A 88 5.22 -17.35 -2.41
CA ILE A 88 5.79 -17.52 -1.06
C ILE A 88 4.65 -17.80 -0.09
N LYS A 89 4.85 -18.73 0.85
CA LYS A 89 3.88 -18.99 1.92
C LYS A 89 3.76 -17.79 2.86
N MET A 90 2.54 -17.41 3.21
CA MET A 90 2.26 -16.30 4.13
C MET A 90 2.97 -16.48 5.49
N ALA A 91 3.06 -17.72 5.99
CA ALA A 91 3.81 -18.05 7.20
C ALA A 91 5.30 -17.65 7.16
N GLN A 92 5.97 -17.77 6.00
CA GLN A 92 7.39 -17.39 5.87
C GLN A 92 7.58 -15.87 5.91
N ILE A 93 6.60 -15.12 5.40
CA ILE A 93 6.60 -13.65 5.44
C ILE A 93 6.43 -13.18 6.89
N ASN A 94 5.53 -13.81 7.64
CA ASN A 94 5.29 -13.50 9.05
C ASN A 94 6.52 -13.71 9.95
N GLN A 95 7.40 -14.67 9.61
CA GLN A 95 8.60 -14.95 10.38
C GLN A 95 9.80 -14.06 10.03
N LYS A 96 9.92 -13.65 8.75
CA LYS A 96 11.12 -12.95 8.25
C LYS A 96 11.00 -11.43 8.19
N ILE A 97 9.78 -10.90 8.12
CA ILE A 97 9.56 -9.46 8.11
C ILE A 97 9.26 -9.01 9.54
N PRO A 98 10.06 -8.10 10.13
CA PRO A 98 9.86 -7.59 11.50
C PRO A 98 8.74 -6.54 11.55
N ILE A 99 7.57 -6.91 11.02
CA ILE A 99 6.39 -6.06 10.93
C ILE A 99 5.24 -6.83 11.56
N ASN A 100 4.43 -6.15 12.38
CA ASN A 100 3.24 -6.78 12.97
C ASN A 100 2.20 -7.08 11.88
N ASP A 101 1.80 -8.35 11.75
CA ASP A 101 0.91 -8.89 10.70
C ASP A 101 1.27 -8.45 9.26
N PRO A 102 2.41 -8.89 8.71
CA PRO A 102 2.89 -8.40 7.42
C PRO A 102 1.93 -8.72 6.27
N VAL A 103 1.22 -9.85 6.30
CA VAL A 103 0.19 -10.19 5.29
C VAL A 103 -0.95 -9.17 5.28
N LYS A 104 -1.46 -8.79 6.46
CA LYS A 104 -2.51 -7.77 6.60
C LYS A 104 -2.01 -6.40 6.17
N GLN A 105 -0.73 -6.10 6.38
CA GLN A 105 -0.13 -4.88 5.87
C GLN A 105 0.04 -4.89 4.36
N ILE A 106 0.40 -6.01 3.74
CA ILE A 106 0.44 -6.15 2.28
C ILE A 106 -0.95 -5.85 1.69
N ASP A 107 -2.02 -6.45 2.21
CA ASP A 107 -3.40 -6.16 1.77
C ASP A 107 -3.74 -4.66 1.89
N ARG A 108 -3.43 -4.06 3.05
CA ARG A 108 -3.67 -2.63 3.28
C ARG A 108 -2.87 -1.73 2.32
N LEU A 109 -1.62 -2.07 2.04
CA LEU A 109 -0.74 -1.30 1.16
C LEU A 109 -1.09 -1.48 -0.32
N LEU A 110 -1.63 -2.64 -0.71
CA LEU A 110 -2.23 -2.86 -2.02
C LEU A 110 -3.48 -2.01 -2.21
N LYS A 111 -4.39 -1.97 -1.23
CA LYS A 111 -5.58 -1.10 -1.24
C LYS A 111 -5.25 0.40 -1.31
N LYS A 112 -4.10 0.79 -0.74
CA LYS A 112 -3.57 2.16 -0.83
C LYS A 112 -2.80 2.44 -2.12
N GLU A 113 -2.64 1.44 -2.98
CA GLU A 113 -1.86 1.48 -4.21
C GLU A 113 -0.40 1.89 -3.97
N TYR A 114 0.19 1.49 -2.85
CA TYR A 114 1.62 1.70 -2.56
C TYR A 114 2.46 0.52 -3.01
N LEU A 115 1.85 -0.67 -3.00
CA LEU A 115 2.38 -1.88 -3.60
C LEU A 115 1.62 -2.22 -4.88
N MET A 116 2.29 -2.87 -5.83
CA MET A 116 1.69 -3.43 -7.03
C MET A 116 2.33 -4.78 -7.35
N ASN A 117 1.74 -5.52 -8.31
CA ASN A 117 2.28 -6.79 -8.79
C ASN A 117 2.39 -7.88 -7.71
N ILE A 118 1.48 -7.87 -6.73
CA ILE A 118 1.35 -8.87 -5.67
C ILE A 118 -0.13 -9.29 -5.58
N HIS A 119 -0.40 -10.58 -5.46
CA HIS A 119 -1.73 -11.13 -5.20
C HIS A 119 -1.70 -12.02 -3.96
N LEU A 120 -2.66 -11.84 -3.06
CA LEU A 120 -2.82 -12.64 -1.86
C LEU A 120 -3.87 -13.72 -2.14
N ASP A 121 -3.45 -14.98 -2.13
CA ASP A 121 -4.30 -16.15 -2.24
C ASP A 121 -4.56 -16.70 -0.84
N TRP A 122 -5.70 -16.32 -0.26
CA TRP A 122 -6.09 -16.72 1.10
C TRP A 122 -6.55 -18.18 1.19
N GLU A 123 -6.98 -18.80 0.08
CA GLU A 123 -7.39 -20.21 0.07
C GLU A 123 -6.17 -21.12 0.19
N LYS A 124 -5.05 -20.73 -0.45
CA LYS A 124 -3.81 -21.51 -0.47
C LYS A 124 -2.75 -21.02 0.52
N ASP A 125 -3.03 -19.93 1.24
CA ASP A 125 -2.09 -19.25 2.16
C ASP A 125 -0.78 -18.82 1.46
N LEU A 126 -0.90 -18.32 0.23
CA LEU A 126 0.22 -17.94 -0.64
C LEU A 126 0.18 -16.47 -1.02
N VAL A 127 1.35 -15.84 -1.05
CA VAL A 127 1.60 -14.54 -1.67
C VAL A 127 2.23 -14.78 -3.03
N VAL A 128 1.49 -14.46 -4.08
CA VAL A 128 1.89 -14.64 -5.48
C VAL A 128 2.50 -13.34 -5.99
N LEU A 129 3.73 -13.43 -6.51
CA LEU A 129 4.47 -12.29 -7.06
C LEU A 129 4.28 -12.25 -8.58
N LEU A 130 3.61 -11.21 -9.06
CA LEU A 130 3.33 -11.01 -10.47
C LEU A 130 4.46 -10.29 -11.21
N ALA A 131 5.36 -9.60 -10.49
CA ALA A 131 6.46 -8.85 -11.10
C ALA A 131 7.68 -9.72 -11.46
N LEU A 132 7.82 -10.90 -10.85
CA LEU A 132 8.85 -11.91 -11.19
C LEU A 132 8.40 -12.87 -12.30
N GLY A 133 7.10 -12.87 -12.61
CA GLY A 133 6.54 -13.56 -13.76
C GLY A 133 6.46 -12.60 -14.94
N SER A 134 7.38 -12.80 -15.88
CA SER A 134 7.34 -12.33 -17.26
C SER A 134 5.96 -11.91 -17.80
N SER A 135 6.01 -11.00 -18.77
CA SER A 135 5.10 -10.83 -19.90
C SER A 135 4.60 -12.13 -20.59
N ASN A 136 4.88 -13.32 -20.05
CA ASN A 136 4.64 -14.65 -20.59
C ASN A 136 3.58 -15.47 -19.83
N ARG A 137 2.93 -14.93 -18.77
CA ARG A 137 1.75 -15.59 -18.14
C ARG A 137 0.40 -15.15 -18.71
N TYR A 138 0.40 -14.12 -19.54
CA TYR A 138 -0.75 -13.69 -20.30
C TYR A 138 -0.64 -14.31 -21.69
N VAL A 139 -1.42 -15.35 -21.94
CA VAL A 139 -1.49 -15.96 -23.27
C VAL A 139 -2.62 -15.26 -24.00
N GLU A 140 -2.33 -14.65 -25.15
CA GLU A 140 -3.38 -14.26 -26.09
C GLU A 140 -3.98 -15.54 -26.66
N ILE A 141 -5.23 -15.81 -26.27
CA ILE A 141 -5.97 -16.96 -26.78
C ILE A 141 -7.13 -16.41 -27.59
N SER A 142 -7.20 -16.88 -28.84
CA SER A 142 -8.37 -16.69 -29.68
C SER A 142 -9.47 -17.63 -29.20
N CYS A 143 -10.65 -17.10 -28.92
CA CYS A 143 -11.78 -17.91 -28.49
C CYS A 143 -12.14 -18.91 -29.60
N PRO A 144 -12.18 -20.23 -29.32
CA PRO A 144 -12.54 -21.22 -30.35
C PRO A 144 -14.00 -21.10 -30.83
N ASN A 145 -14.87 -20.44 -30.05
CA ASN A 145 -16.29 -20.30 -30.37
C ASN A 145 -16.62 -19.02 -31.17
N CYS A 146 -15.89 -17.92 -30.95
CA CYS A 146 -16.19 -16.63 -31.61
C CYS A 146 -14.98 -15.94 -32.26
N GLY A 147 -13.77 -16.50 -32.18
CA GLY A 147 -12.55 -15.93 -32.76
C GLY A 147 -12.04 -14.65 -32.09
N ALA A 148 -12.68 -14.18 -31.01
CA ALA A 148 -12.25 -12.99 -30.30
C ALA A 148 -10.91 -13.25 -29.57
N LYS A 149 -9.94 -12.36 -29.76
CA LYS A 149 -8.67 -12.39 -29.04
C LYS A 149 -8.89 -11.91 -27.61
N THR A 150 -8.51 -12.73 -26.65
CA THR A 150 -8.60 -12.39 -25.23
C THR A 150 -7.34 -12.80 -24.51
N VAL A 151 -6.95 -11.99 -23.54
CA VAL A 151 -5.76 -12.20 -22.74
C VAL A 151 -6.15 -12.94 -21.47
N ILE A 152 -5.59 -14.13 -21.24
CA ILE A 152 -5.90 -14.93 -20.06
C ILE A 152 -4.64 -15.34 -19.31
N LEU A 153 -4.77 -15.42 -17.98
CA LEU A 153 -3.70 -15.88 -17.11
C LEU A 153 -3.52 -17.40 -17.30
N GLN A 154 -2.29 -17.83 -17.57
CA GLN A 154 -1.94 -19.23 -17.75
C GLN A 154 -2.40 -20.06 -16.53
N GLY A 155 -3.09 -21.17 -16.77
CA GLY A 155 -3.64 -22.04 -15.73
C GLY A 155 -4.93 -21.56 -15.05
N ARG A 156 -5.51 -20.41 -15.43
CA ARG A 156 -6.85 -19.99 -14.99
C ARG A 156 -7.88 -20.16 -16.10
N VAL A 157 -9.13 -20.30 -15.68
CA VAL A 157 -10.30 -20.37 -16.56
C VAL A 157 -10.93 -18.98 -16.62
N LYS A 158 -11.20 -18.47 -17.84
CA LYS A 158 -11.95 -17.22 -18.04
C LYS A 158 -13.10 -17.48 -19.00
N ASN A 159 -14.27 -16.92 -18.73
CA ASN A 159 -15.37 -16.94 -19.70
C ASN A 159 -15.16 -15.82 -20.73
N CYS A 160 -15.38 -16.14 -22.00
CA CYS A 160 -15.30 -15.17 -23.08
C CYS A 160 -16.37 -14.08 -22.89
N GLU A 161 -15.97 -12.81 -22.94
CA GLU A 161 -16.87 -11.66 -22.77
C GLU A 161 -17.90 -11.53 -23.91
N TYR A 162 -17.64 -12.14 -25.06
CA TYR A 162 -18.50 -12.05 -26.24
C TYR A 162 -19.48 -13.21 -26.38
N CYS A 163 -19.04 -14.45 -26.13
CA CYS A 163 -19.86 -15.64 -26.36
C CYS A 163 -20.11 -16.49 -25.11
N GLY A 164 -19.57 -16.09 -23.95
CA GLY A 164 -19.69 -16.85 -22.70
C GLY A 164 -18.92 -18.17 -22.64
N GLY A 165 -18.25 -18.57 -23.73
CA GLY A 165 -17.50 -19.82 -23.81
C GLY A 165 -16.31 -19.88 -22.85
N THR A 166 -16.06 -21.05 -22.28
CA THR A 166 -14.99 -21.28 -21.30
C THR A 166 -13.62 -21.36 -21.98
N LEU A 167 -12.69 -20.49 -21.60
CA LEU A 167 -11.33 -20.44 -22.12
C LEU A 167 -10.34 -21.00 -21.09
N LEU A 168 -9.46 -21.90 -21.54
CA LEU A 168 -8.42 -22.52 -20.74
C LEU A 168 -7.04 -22.02 -21.17
N GLY A 169 -6.31 -21.39 -20.25
CA GLY A 169 -4.93 -20.96 -20.47
C GLY A 169 -3.96 -22.13 -20.47
N LYS A 170 -3.96 -22.96 -21.53
CA LYS A 170 -2.98 -24.03 -21.73
C LYS A 170 -1.68 -23.50 -22.32
N LYS A 171 -0.56 -24.11 -21.93
CA LYS A 171 0.77 -23.87 -22.50
C LYS A 171 0.75 -24.40 -23.94
N SER A 172 1.02 -23.57 -24.93
CA SER A 172 1.41 -24.07 -26.25
C SER A 172 2.80 -24.68 -26.09
N GLU A 173 2.90 -25.99 -26.35
CA GLU A 173 4.19 -26.67 -26.57
C GLU A 173 4.98 -26.02 -27.70
#